data_AF-A0A3C1M5Y8-F1
#
_entry.id   AF-A0A3C1M5Y8-F1
#
_cell.length_a   1.000
_cell.length_b   1.000
_cell.length_c   1.000
_cell.angle_alpha   90.00
_cell.angle_beta   90.00
_cell.angle_gamma   90.00
#
_symmetry.space_group_name_H-M   'P 1'
#
loop_
_entity.id
_entity.type
_entity.pdbx_description
1 polymer ?
#
loop_
_entity_poly.entity_id
_entity_poly.type
_entity_poly.pdbx_seq_one_letter_code
_entity_poly.pdbx_strand_id
1 'polypeptide(L)' 'IVMMTNGPAAKIGEIVPVPFPRPRNRAAIAEDPNYYTLRNHLLDFLFHRFALHEED' A
#
# COMPACT_ATOMS: atom_id res chain seq x y z
N ILE A 1 -1.18 3.65 6.44
CA ILE A 1 0.08 3.31 5.76
C ILE A 1 0.49 4.56 4.99
N VAL A 2 1.73 5.00 5.13
CA VAL A 2 2.24 6.14 4.34
C VAL A 2 3.03 5.56 3.17
N MET A 3 2.60 5.86 1.96
CA MET A 3 3.25 5.47 0.72
C MET A 3 4.18 6.59 0.26
N MET A 4 5.42 6.24 -0.07
CA MET A 4 6.46 7.20 -0.47
C MET A 4 6.73 7.08 -1.98
N THR A 5 7.18 8.16 -2.61
CA THR A 5 7.73 8.13 -3.98
C THR A 5 9.14 7.53 -3.99
N ASN A 6 9.64 7.11 -5.16
CA ASN A 6 10.99 6.57 -5.31
C ASN A 6 12.09 7.65 -5.37
N GLY A 7 13.34 7.21 -5.12
CA GLY A 7 14.56 7.97 -5.40
C GLY A 7 15.04 8.89 -4.27
N PRO A 8 16.25 9.48 -4.41
CA PRO A 8 16.72 10.54 -3.53
C PRO A 8 15.73 11.72 -3.54
N ALA A 9 15.46 12.31 -2.37
CA ALA A 9 14.42 13.33 -2.16
C ALA A 9 12.96 12.85 -2.31
N ALA A 10 12.71 11.55 -2.05
CA ALA A 10 11.37 10.97 -1.93
C ALA A 10 10.40 11.82 -1.09
N LYS A 11 9.15 11.89 -1.53
CA LYS A 11 8.06 12.61 -0.87
C LYS A 11 6.93 11.65 -0.50
N ILE A 12 5.99 12.12 0.30
CA ILE A 12 4.75 11.39 0.56
C ILE A 12 3.93 11.38 -0.73
N GLY A 13 3.67 10.18 -1.26
CA GLY A 13 2.82 9.99 -2.43
C GLY A 13 1.35 9.84 -2.05
N GLU A 14 1.06 9.04 -1.02
CA GLU A 14 -0.30 8.79 -0.56
C GLU A 14 -0.31 8.39 0.93
N ILE A 15 -1.38 8.73 1.65
CA ILE A 15 -1.63 8.23 3.00
C ILE A 15 -2.88 7.35 2.96
N VAL A 16 -2.68 6.05 3.12
CA VAL A 16 -3.76 5.06 3.03
C VAL A 16 -4.29 4.74 4.44
N PRO A 17 -5.58 4.96 4.73
CA PRO A 17 -6.17 4.57 6.01
C PRO A 17 -6.20 3.05 6.17
N VAL A 18 -5.99 2.56 7.40
CA VAL A 18 -6.06 1.13 7.72
C VAL A 18 -7.34 0.89 8.49
N PRO A 19 -8.36 0.21 7.90
CA PRO A 19 -9.68 0.08 8.51
C PRO A 19 -9.73 -0.95 9.65
N PHE A 20 -8.60 -1.61 9.97
CA PHE A 20 -8.53 -2.62 11.03
C PHE A 20 -8.23 -1.98 12.39
N PRO A 21 -9.19 -2.02 13.34
CA PRO A 21 -9.01 -1.47 14.68
C PRO A 21 -7.95 -2.25 15.45
N ARG A 22 -7.41 -1.64 16.51
CA ARG A 22 -6.50 -2.33 17.43
C ARG A 22 -7.29 -2.84 18.65
N PRO A 23 -6.89 -3.99 19.25
CA PRO A 23 -5.78 -4.87 18.88
C PRO A 23 -6.09 -5.72 17.62
N ARG A 24 -5.08 -5.95 16.78
CA ARG A 24 -5.26 -6.66 15.51
C ARG A 24 -4.98 -8.15 15.66
N ASN A 25 -5.90 -8.98 15.18
CA ASN A 25 -5.70 -10.41 15.01
C ASN A 25 -5.42 -10.72 13.54
N ARG A 26 -4.25 -11.31 13.25
CA ARG A 26 -3.81 -11.59 11.89
C ARG A 26 -4.72 -12.58 11.15
N ALA A 27 -5.19 -13.62 11.83
CA ALA A 27 -6.05 -14.64 11.22
C ALA A 27 -7.40 -14.02 10.82
N ALA A 28 -8.02 -13.27 11.73
CA ALA A 28 -9.28 -12.59 11.46
C ALA A 28 -9.17 -11.55 10.32
N ILE A 29 -8.07 -10.80 10.25
CA ILE A 29 -7.85 -9.83 9.18
C ILE A 29 -7.65 -10.52 7.82
N ALA A 30 -6.97 -11.66 7.78
CA ALA A 30 -6.74 -12.39 6.52
C ALA A 30 -8.06 -12.90 5.89
N GLU A 31 -9.10 -13.08 6.69
CA GLU A 31 -10.43 -13.50 6.25
C GLU A 31 -11.34 -12.31 5.89
N ASP A 32 -10.97 -11.07 6.26
CA ASP A 32 -11.75 -9.87 5.96
C ASP A 32 -11.58 -9.47 4.48
N PRO A 33 -12.67 -9.29 3.70
CA PRO A 33 -12.60 -8.86 2.30
C PRO A 33 -11.80 -7.56 2.09
N ASN A 34 -11.87 -6.63 3.04
CA ASN A 34 -11.16 -5.35 2.99
C ASN A 34 -9.64 -5.52 2.98
N TYR A 35 -9.14 -6.65 3.51
CA TYR A 35 -7.71 -6.94 3.51
C TYR A 35 -7.16 -7.11 2.10
N TYR A 36 -7.86 -7.88 1.25
CA TYR A 36 -7.44 -8.10 -0.12
C TYR A 36 -7.59 -6.84 -0.97
N THR A 37 -8.65 -6.05 -0.78
CA THR A 37 -8.80 -4.75 -1.45
C THR A 37 -7.66 -3.80 -1.09
N LEU A 38 -7.36 -3.64 0.21
CA LEU A 38 -6.27 -2.80 0.66
C LEU A 38 -4.92 -3.31 0.13
N ARG A 39 -4.67 -4.62 0.19
CA ARG A 39 -3.44 -5.24 -0.31
C ARG A 39 -3.24 -4.98 -1.81
N ASN A 40 -4.28 -5.20 -2.61
CA ASN A 40 -4.18 -5.03 -4.06
C ASN A 40 -3.94 -3.56 -4.42
N HIS A 41 -4.66 -2.61 -3.78
CA HIS A 41 -4.41 -1.18 -3.97
C HIS A 41 -2.95 -0.80 -3.67
N LEU A 42 -2.39 -1.30 -2.57
CA LEU A 42 -1.00 -1.02 -2.19
C LEU A 42 -0.01 -1.64 -3.20
N LEU A 43 -0.27 -2.85 -3.68
CA LEU A 43 0.57 -3.49 -4.70
C LEU A 43 0.49 -2.75 -6.04
N ASP A 44 -0.71 -2.38 -6.48
CA ASP A 44 -0.92 -1.63 -7.72
C ASP A 44 -0.18 -0.29 -7.67
N PHE A 45 -0.21 0.40 -6.53
CA PHE A 45 0.57 1.62 -6.32
C PHE A 45 2.08 1.38 -6.48
N LEU A 46 2.61 0.31 -5.88
CA LEU A 46 4.03 -0.02 -5.96
C LEU A 46 4.45 -0.39 -7.40
N PHE A 47 3.62 -1.15 -8.11
CA PHE A 47 3.95 -1.62 -9.46
C PHE A 47 3.72 -0.56 -10.54
N HIS A 48 2.53 0.03 -10.63
CA HIS A 48 2.16 0.91 -11.75
C HIS A 48 2.81 2.28 -11.69
N ARG A 49 3.05 2.80 -10.49
CA ARG A 49 3.49 4.20 -10.32
C ARG A 49 5.01 4.32 -10.22
N PHE A 50 5.71 3.25 -9.86
CA PHE A 50 7.08 3.33 -9.37
C PHE A 50 8.01 2.14 -9.74
N ALA A 51 7.51 0.98 -10.17
CA ALA A 51 8.36 -0.17 -10.48
C ALA A 51 8.91 -0.17 -11.92
N LEU A 52 8.32 0.61 -12.84
CA LEU A 52 8.78 0.73 -14.22
C LEU A 52 8.71 2.21 -14.66
N HIS A 53 9.71 3.00 -14.28
CA HIS A 53 10.26 3.89 -15.28
C HIS A 53 11.14 2.97 -16.14
N GLU A 54 10.60 2.42 -17.23
CA GLU A 54 11.46 2.07 -18.36
C GLU A 54 12.10 3.41 -18.76
N GLU A 55 13.39 3.54 -18.50
CA GLU A 55 14.19 4.66 -18.96
C GLU A 55 14.15 4.64 -20.50
N ASP A 56 13.55 5.67 -21.11
CA ASP A 56 13.87 6.08 -22.49
C ASP A 56 15.24 6.78 -22.51
#